data_AF-A0A291QSX4-F1
#
_entry.id   AF-A0A291QSX4-F1
#
_cell.length_a   1.000
_cell.length_b   1.000
_cell.length_c   1.000
_cell.angle_alpha   90.00
_cell.angle_beta   90.00
_cell.angle_gamma   90.00
#
_symmetry.space_group_name_H-M   'P 1'
#
loop_
_entity.id
_entity.type
_entity.pdbx_description
1 polymer ?
#
loop_
_entity_poly.entity_id
_entity_poly.type
_entity_poly.pdbx_seq_one_letter_code
_entity_poly.pdbx_strand_id
1 'polypeptide(L)'
;MQELIQKLQEKAGITAEQAEKSIDTMKDFIKSKLPAAIAGNVDTWFAGIANQAETKKESFMDKAEDFLDEAGDKVEDWANAAKDKISGMFDKDKK
;
A
#
# COMPACT_ATOMS: atom_id res chain seq x y z
N MET A 1 7.42 6.84 -2.21
CA MET A 1 7.29 6.32 -0.83
C MET A 1 5.89 5.76 -0.56
N GLN A 2 4.81 6.34 -1.09
CA GLN A 2 3.46 5.79 -0.91
C GLN A 2 3.30 4.33 -1.35
N GLU A 3 3.90 3.92 -2.48
CA GLU A 3 3.86 2.52 -2.94
C GLU A 3 4.47 1.54 -1.91
N LEU A 4 5.58 1.93 -1.28
CA LEU A 4 6.25 1.11 -0.27
C LEU A 4 5.44 1.05 1.03
N ILE A 5 4.87 2.17 1.45
CA ILE A 5 3.97 2.25 2.59
C ILE A 5 2.78 1.33 2.36
N GLN A 6 2.08 1.45 1.23
CA GLN A 6 0.94 0.57 0.91
C GLN A 6 1.32 -0.92 0.91
N LYS A 7 2.43 -1.29 0.28
CA LYS A 7 2.91 -2.69 0.29
C LYS A 7 3.17 -3.19 1.71
N LEU A 8 3.70 -2.34 2.60
CA LEU A 8 3.92 -2.70 3.99
C LEU A 8 2.59 -2.83 4.76
N GLN A 9 1.63 -1.93 4.53
CA GLN A 9 0.30 -2.05 5.13
C GLN A 9 -0.42 -3.33 4.67
N GLU A 10 -0.40 -3.62 3.38
CA GLU A 10 -1.04 -4.82 2.80
C GLU A 10 -0.39 -6.13 3.25
N LYS A 11 0.94 -6.19 3.26
CA LYS A 11 1.66 -7.45 3.54
C LYS A 11 1.96 -7.68 5.00
N ALA A 12 2.19 -6.61 5.77
CA ALA A 12 2.53 -6.70 7.18
C ALA A 12 1.37 -6.32 8.10
N GLY A 13 0.26 -5.80 7.56
CA GLY A 13 -0.91 -5.41 8.35
C GLY A 13 -0.68 -4.22 9.27
N ILE A 14 0.32 -3.38 8.97
CA ILE A 14 0.70 -2.22 9.80
C ILE A 14 0.01 -0.94 9.32
N THR A 15 -0.02 0.08 10.16
CA THR A 15 -0.54 1.40 9.78
C THR A 15 0.48 2.16 8.91
N ALA A 16 0.01 3.20 8.20
CA ALA A 16 0.89 4.04 7.39
C ALA A 16 2.00 4.70 8.23
N GLU A 17 1.67 5.18 9.43
CA GLU A 17 2.63 5.79 10.34
C GLU A 17 3.67 4.78 10.86
N GLN A 18 3.26 3.53 11.08
CA GLN A 18 4.18 2.44 11.43
C GLN A 18 5.09 2.08 10.25
N ALA A 19 4.58 2.09 9.04
CA ALA A 19 5.35 1.84 7.83
C ALA A 19 6.41 2.94 7.61
N GLU A 20 6.06 4.22 7.76
CA GLU A 20 7.00 5.34 7.69
C GLU A 20 8.12 5.20 8.71
N LYS A 21 7.77 4.98 9.99
CA LYS A 21 8.76 4.76 11.06
C LYS A 21 9.66 3.54 10.79
N SER A 22 9.11 2.49 10.21
CA SER A 22 9.87 1.29 9.84
C SER A 22 10.88 1.57 8.72
N ILE A 23 10.47 2.33 7.70
CA ILE A 23 11.33 2.75 6.60
C ILE A 23 12.47 3.63 7.12
N ASP A 24 12.19 4.59 8.00
CA ASP A 24 13.21 5.44 8.61
C ASP A 24 14.19 4.64 9.47
N THR A 25 13.69 3.73 10.30
CA THR A 25 14.54 2.84 11.12
C THR A 25 15.45 1.99 10.25
N MET A 26 14.93 1.44 9.15
CA MET A 26 15.72 0.67 8.17
C MET A 26 16.76 1.55 7.47
N LYS A 27 16.39 2.77 7.09
CA LYS A 27 17.29 3.74 6.46
C LYS A 27 18.48 4.05 7.36
N ASP A 28 18.23 4.33 8.63
CA ASP A 28 19.29 4.62 9.61
C ASP A 28 20.15 3.39 9.89
N PHE A 29 19.54 2.21 10.01
CA PHE A 29 20.28 0.97 10.16
C PHE A 29 21.20 0.71 8.95
N ILE A 30 20.69 0.86 7.72
CA ILE A 30 21.47 0.67 6.50
C ILE A 30 22.62 1.68 6.43
N LYS A 31 22.36 2.97 6.72
CA LYS A 31 23.42 3.99 6.80
C LYS A 31 24.51 3.63 7.81
N SER A 32 24.13 3.11 8.98
CA SER A 32 25.09 2.72 10.02
C SER A 32 25.99 1.54 9.62
N LYS A 33 25.55 0.72 8.65
CA LYS A 33 26.30 -0.44 8.15
C LYS A 33 27.09 -0.14 6.88
N LEU A 34 26.83 0.98 6.21
CA LEU A 34 27.49 1.31 4.96
C LEU A 34 28.79 2.09 5.18
N PRO A 35 29.82 1.85 4.34
CA PRO A 35 31.01 2.68 4.32
C PRO A 35 30.67 4.15 4.01
N ALA A 36 31.46 5.08 4.56
CA ALA A 36 31.25 6.53 4.40
C ALA A 36 31.16 6.97 2.92
N ALA A 37 31.84 6.28 2.02
CA ALA A 37 31.80 6.53 0.58
C ALA A 37 30.41 6.33 -0.06
N ILE A 38 29.52 5.56 0.58
CA ILE A 38 28.18 5.22 0.07
C ILE A 38 27.09 5.83 0.95
N ALA A 39 27.36 6.03 2.25
CA ALA A 39 26.40 6.57 3.21
C ALA A 39 25.78 7.92 2.77
N GLY A 40 26.57 8.80 2.14
CA GLY A 40 26.09 10.10 1.63
C GLY A 40 25.05 9.98 0.49
N ASN A 41 25.06 8.86 -0.24
CA ASN A 41 24.16 8.64 -1.38
C ASN A 41 22.85 7.93 -0.98
N VAL A 42 22.80 7.37 0.23
CA VAL A 42 21.63 6.62 0.73
C VAL A 42 20.43 7.55 0.87
N ASP A 43 20.63 8.75 1.40
CA ASP A 43 19.57 9.76 1.51
C ASP A 43 18.96 10.11 0.15
N THR A 44 19.81 10.35 -0.84
CA THR A 44 19.38 10.67 -2.22
C THR A 44 18.63 9.50 -2.85
N TRP A 45 19.08 8.26 -2.62
CA TRP A 45 18.41 7.07 -3.11
C TRP A 45 17.01 6.89 -2.49
N PHE A 46 16.90 7.01 -1.17
CA PHE A 46 15.61 6.93 -0.47
C PHE A 46 14.67 8.08 -0.87
N ALA A 47 15.18 9.30 -1.05
CA ALA A 47 14.41 10.44 -1.54
C ALA A 47 13.93 10.23 -2.99
N GLY A 48 14.75 9.60 -3.84
CA GLY A 48 14.36 9.19 -5.19
C GLY A 48 13.18 8.21 -5.19
N ILE A 49 13.22 7.20 -4.32
CA ILE A 49 12.10 6.26 -4.10
C ILE A 49 10.87 6.99 -3.53
N ALA A 50 11.09 8.04 -2.73
CA ALA A 50 10.00 8.88 -2.22
C ALA A 50 9.23 9.55 -3.35
N ASN A 51 9.95 10.21 -4.26
CA ASN A 51 9.40 11.01 -5.36
C ASN A 51 8.91 10.19 -6.57
N GLN A 52 9.41 8.98 -6.80
CA GLN A 52 8.94 8.10 -7.89
C GLN A 52 7.47 7.62 -7.72
N ALA A 53 6.81 7.96 -6.62
CA ALA A 53 5.44 7.58 -6.34
C ALA A 53 4.38 8.43 -7.06
N GLU A 54 4.69 9.65 -7.49
CA GLU A 54 3.70 10.48 -8.20
C GLU A 54 3.46 9.96 -9.62
N THR A 55 4.51 9.52 -10.33
CA THR A 55 4.44 9.08 -11.73
C THR A 55 3.78 7.71 -11.92
N LYS A 56 3.76 6.85 -10.89
CA LYS A 56 3.11 5.53 -10.96
C LYS A 56 1.66 5.55 -10.49
N LYS A 57 1.24 6.56 -9.71
CA LYS A 57 -0.10 6.63 -9.16
C LYS A 57 -1.14 6.85 -10.27
N GLU A 58 -0.81 7.68 -11.26
CA GLU A 58 -1.59 7.82 -12.50
C GLU A 58 -1.72 6.47 -13.22
N SER A 59 -0.60 5.79 -13.52
CA SER A 59 -0.63 4.49 -14.21
C SER A 59 -1.36 3.36 -13.44
N PHE A 60 -1.43 3.43 -12.11
CA PHE A 60 -2.16 2.47 -11.29
C PHE A 60 -3.65 2.81 -11.18
N MET A 61 -4.00 4.10 -11.14
CA MET A 61 -5.39 4.56 -11.20
C MET A 61 -5.99 4.27 -12.57
N ASP A 62 -5.27 4.56 -13.66
CA ASP A 62 -5.69 4.24 -15.03
C ASP A 62 -5.98 2.74 -15.18
N LYS A 63 -5.13 1.88 -14.60
CA LYS A 63 -5.34 0.41 -14.62
C LYS A 63 -6.45 -0.07 -13.70
N ALA A 64 -6.70 0.63 -12.60
CA ALA A 64 -7.80 0.31 -11.70
C ALA A 64 -9.14 0.73 -12.30
N GLU A 65 -9.19 1.85 -13.01
CA GLU A 65 -10.35 2.29 -13.80
C GLU A 65 -10.63 1.30 -14.94
N ASP A 66 -9.63 0.94 -15.75
CA ASP A 66 -9.79 -0.08 -16.80
C ASP A 66 -10.30 -1.43 -16.25
N PHE A 67 -9.77 -1.86 -15.09
CA PHE A 67 -10.20 -3.12 -14.46
C PHE A 67 -11.60 -3.01 -13.81
N LEU A 68 -11.97 -1.85 -13.26
CA LEU A 68 -13.31 -1.62 -12.70
C LEU A 68 -14.37 -1.50 -13.80
N ASP A 69 -14.03 -0.90 -14.94
CA ASP A 69 -14.92 -0.83 -16.09
C ASP A 69 -15.07 -2.22 -16.75
N GLU A 70 -13.99 -3.00 -16.84
CA GLU A 70 -14.02 -4.36 -17.41
C GLU A 70 -14.64 -5.40 -16.45
N ALA A 71 -14.57 -5.15 -15.14
CA ALA A 71 -15.13 -6.02 -14.10
C ALA A 71 -16.41 -5.48 -13.44
N GLY A 72 -16.96 -4.34 -13.91
CA GLY A 72 -18.10 -3.65 -13.31
C GLY A 72 -19.30 -4.56 -13.06
N ASP A 73 -19.58 -5.45 -14.01
CA ASP A 73 -20.64 -6.46 -13.89
C ASP A 73 -20.39 -7.50 -12.78
N LYS A 74 -19.12 -7.80 -12.45
CA LYS A 74 -18.75 -8.80 -11.41
C LYS A 74 -18.52 -8.19 -10.03
N VAL A 75 -18.20 -6.90 -9.95
CA VAL A 75 -18.01 -6.20 -8.68
C VAL A 75 -19.37 -5.96 -8.01
N GLU A 76 -20.43 -5.67 -8.78
CA GLU A 76 -21.79 -5.62 -8.24
C GLU A 76 -22.21 -6.97 -7.66
N ASP A 77 -21.92 -8.08 -8.35
CA ASP A 77 -22.18 -9.44 -7.84
C ASP A 77 -21.40 -9.77 -6.57
N TRP A 78 -20.13 -9.36 -6.48
CA TRP A 78 -19.32 -9.57 -5.28
C TRP A 78 -19.79 -8.69 -4.11
N ALA A 79 -20.16 -7.43 -4.38
CA ALA A 79 -20.68 -6.51 -3.38
C ALA A 79 -22.04 -6.98 -2.83
N ASN A 80 -22.93 -7.47 -3.70
CA ASN A 80 -24.19 -8.07 -3.30
C ASN A 80 -23.98 -9.35 -2.49
N ALA A 81 -23.08 -10.24 -2.91
CA ALA A 81 -22.76 -11.46 -2.17
C ALA A 81 -22.11 -11.19 -0.80
N ALA A 82 -21.27 -10.17 -0.69
CA ALA A 82 -20.69 -9.73 0.57
C ALA A 82 -21.75 -9.09 1.49
N LYS A 83 -22.64 -8.26 0.91
CA LYS A 83 -23.74 -7.63 1.65
C LYS A 83 -24.72 -8.67 2.20
N ASP A 84 -25.05 -9.70 1.42
CA ASP A 84 -25.91 -10.82 1.86
C ASP A 84 -25.24 -11.69 2.93
N LYS A 85 -23.93 -11.94 2.84
CA LYS A 85 -23.21 -12.68 3.89
C LYS A 85 -23.10 -11.88 5.20
N ILE A 86 -22.83 -10.58 5.10
CA ILE A 86 -22.70 -9.71 6.27
C ILE A 86 -24.07 -9.49 6.92
N SER A 87 -25.12 -9.21 6.14
CA SER A 87 -26.49 -9.11 6.66
C SER A 87 -26.93 -10.43 7.28
N GLY A 88 -26.66 -11.57 6.63
CA GLY A 88 -26.99 -12.90 7.14
C GLY A 88 -26.27 -13.29 8.44
N MET A 89 -25.06 -12.77 8.69
CA MET A 89 -24.41 -12.89 10.01
C MET A 89 -24.99 -11.91 11.03
N PHE A 90 -25.23 -10.66 10.63
CA PHE A 90 -25.71 -9.60 11.54
C PHE A 90 -27.15 -9.82 12.03
N ASP A 91 -28.00 -10.43 11.20
CA ASP A 91 -29.36 -10.86 11.58
C ASP A 91 -29.34 -12.09 12.50
N LYS A 92 -28.32 -12.95 12.36
CA LYS A 92 -28.18 -14.17 13.17
C LYS A 92 -27.71 -13.89 14.60
N ASP A 93 -26.98 -12.80 14.81
CA ASP A 93 -26.58 -12.32 16.14
C ASP A 93 -27.64 -11.45 16.84
N LYS A 94 -28.73 -11.06 16.16
CA LYS A 94 -29.84 -10.26 16.73
C LYS A 94 -31.07 -11.08 17.17
N LYS A 95 -31.03 -12.40 17.07
CA LYS A 95 -32.11 -13.32 17.48
C LYS A 95 -31.64 -14.23 18.60
#